data_AF-A0A4R1B8B5-F1
#
_entry.id   AF-A0A4R1B8B5-F1
#
_cell.length_a   1.000
_cell.length_b   1.000
_cell.length_c   1.000
_cell.angle_alpha   90.00
_cell.angle_beta   90.00
_cell.angle_gamma   90.00
#
_symmetry.space_group_name_H-M   'P 1'
#
loop_
_entity.id
_entity.type
_entity.pdbx_description
1 polymer ?
#
loop_
_entity_poly.entity_id
_entity_poly.type
_entity_poly.pdbx_seq_one_letter_code
_entity_poly.pdbx_strand_id
1 'polypeptide(L)'
;MKKLIWKLTAFAALLFLVACQEGKGKKHHKKEKEEQEANTGDNAQASTAPAAPCDTAIWRYVYNPARLQVIEYCKTVTGVIEETNADDDGDQHMLLKLDNGQESLLTKKNMKKKQGDLVIEAVCANKVLLKKVGATCEGYLNHIQLPKVGDHVRVSGSLVNDTHNGWNEIHPITRIEPIK
;
A
#
# COMPACT_ATOMS: atom_id res chain seq x y z
N MET A 1 -38.87 12.03 -54.89
CA MET A 1 -40.03 11.13 -54.66
C MET A 1 -39.52 9.71 -54.42
N LYS A 2 -40.13 8.99 -53.47
CA LYS A 2 -39.90 7.57 -53.05
C LYS A 2 -38.64 7.38 -52.16
N LYS A 3 -38.70 7.50 -50.83
CA LYS A 3 -39.14 6.50 -49.81
C LYS A 3 -38.57 5.09 -50.04
N LEU A 4 -37.74 4.59 -49.13
CA LEU A 4 -38.08 3.39 -48.35
C LEU A 4 -37.22 3.25 -47.08
N ILE A 5 -37.90 2.85 -46.02
CA ILE A 5 -37.46 2.66 -44.63
C ILE A 5 -37.06 1.20 -44.47
N TRP A 6 -36.06 0.89 -43.63
CA TRP A 6 -36.12 -0.32 -42.79
C TRP A 6 -35.57 -0.04 -41.40
N LYS A 7 -36.44 -0.23 -40.40
CA LYS A 7 -36.12 -0.36 -38.98
C LYS A 7 -35.59 -1.77 -38.75
N LEU A 8 -34.72 -1.97 -37.77
CA LEU A 8 -34.78 -3.15 -36.91
C LEU A 8 -34.08 -2.89 -35.57
N THR A 9 -34.88 -3.09 -34.55
CA THR A 9 -34.66 -3.03 -33.11
C THR A 9 -33.82 -4.21 -32.61
N ALA A 10 -32.91 -3.99 -31.66
CA ALA A 10 -32.27 -5.05 -30.89
C ALA A 10 -32.68 -4.94 -29.42
N PHE A 11 -33.49 -5.91 -28.98
CA PHE A 11 -33.80 -6.23 -27.59
C PHE A 11 -32.64 -7.03 -26.98
N ALA A 12 -32.18 -6.66 -25.79
CA ALA A 12 -31.44 -7.56 -24.92
C ALA A 12 -31.45 -7.05 -23.47
N ALA A 13 -32.37 -7.57 -22.66
CA ALA A 13 -32.27 -7.52 -21.20
C ALA A 13 -32.78 -8.85 -20.67
N LEU A 14 -31.83 -9.75 -20.36
CA LEU A 14 -32.09 -11.03 -19.71
C LEU A 14 -31.42 -10.98 -18.34
N LEU A 15 -32.22 -10.68 -17.32
CA LEU A 15 -31.86 -10.74 -15.91
C LEU A 15 -31.88 -12.20 -15.47
N PHE A 16 -30.71 -12.80 -15.22
CA PHE A 16 -30.61 -14.06 -14.49
C PHE A 16 -30.42 -13.75 -13.00
N LEU A 17 -31.49 -13.96 -12.22
CA LEU A 17 -31.43 -14.09 -10.77
C LEU A 17 -31.00 -15.53 -10.45
N VAL A 18 -29.82 -15.70 -9.85
CA VAL A 18 -29.40 -16.96 -9.24
C VAL A 18 -29.66 -16.86 -7.74
N ALA A 19 -30.63 -17.64 -7.25
CA ALA A 19 -30.86 -17.87 -5.83
C ALA A 19 -30.12 -19.16 -5.42
N CYS A 20 -29.16 -19.06 -4.50
CA CYS A 20 -28.59 -20.24 -3.82
C CYS A 20 -29.45 -20.58 -2.59
N GLN A 21 -30.02 -21.79 -2.57
CA GLN A 21 -30.62 -22.39 -1.37
C GLN A 21 -29.55 -23.10 -0.52
N GLU A 22 -29.72 -22.98 0.79
CA GLU A 22 -28.92 -23.60 1.85
C GLU A 22 -29.09 -25.13 1.90
N GLY A 23 -27.97 -25.85 1.84
CA GLY A 23 -27.90 -27.28 2.14
C GLY A 23 -27.50 -27.53 3.60
N LYS A 24 -28.47 -27.93 4.44
CA LYS A 24 -28.22 -28.43 5.80
C LYS A 24 -27.71 -29.88 5.75
N GLY A 25 -26.42 -30.08 6.06
CA GLY A 25 -25.80 -31.39 6.27
C GLY A 25 -25.52 -31.65 7.76
N LYS A 26 -26.06 -32.75 8.27
CA LYS A 26 -26.13 -33.12 9.70
C LYS A 26 -24.79 -33.58 10.27
N LYS A 27 -24.55 -33.19 11.52
CA LYS A 27 -23.48 -33.64 12.43
C LYS A 27 -23.71 -35.09 12.86
N HIS A 28 -22.69 -35.94 12.83
CA HIS A 28 -22.54 -37.10 13.69
C HIS A 28 -21.08 -37.58 13.67
N HIS A 29 -20.39 -37.53 14.82
CA HIS A 29 -19.37 -38.49 15.26
C HIS A 29 -18.89 -38.03 16.65
N LYS A 30 -19.44 -38.61 17.72
CA LYS A 30 -18.90 -39.75 18.48
C LYS A 30 -17.49 -39.49 19.01
N LYS A 31 -17.48 -39.18 20.31
CA LYS A 31 -16.36 -39.00 21.23
C LYS A 31 -15.89 -40.39 21.69
N GLU A 32 -14.65 -40.76 21.39
CA GLU A 32 -13.93 -41.81 22.11
C GLU A 32 -12.55 -41.27 22.49
N LYS A 33 -12.18 -41.61 23.73
CA LYS A 33 -11.05 -41.13 24.51
C LYS A 33 -10.06 -42.29 24.53
N GLU A 34 -8.83 -42.08 24.10
CA GLU A 34 -7.73 -42.97 24.44
C GLU A 34 -6.44 -42.17 24.54
N GLU A 35 -5.73 -42.46 25.62
CA GLU A 35 -4.53 -41.82 26.14
C GLU A 35 -3.40 -42.83 25.92
N GLN A 36 -2.29 -42.41 25.30
CA GLN A 36 -1.03 -43.13 25.35
C GLN A 36 0.12 -42.15 25.08
N GLU A 37 0.96 -42.00 26.10
CA GLU A 37 2.19 -41.22 26.12
C GLU A 37 3.30 -41.94 25.32
N ALA A 38 4.06 -41.19 24.53
CA ALA A 38 5.48 -41.44 24.33
C ALA A 38 6.19 -40.18 23.80
N ASN A 39 7.08 -39.68 24.64
CA ASN A 39 8.06 -38.64 24.45
C ASN A 39 8.90 -38.80 23.16
N THR A 40 8.99 -37.76 22.33
CA THR A 40 10.24 -37.38 21.65
C THR A 40 10.18 -35.88 21.41
N GLY A 41 11.19 -35.16 21.92
CA GLY A 41 11.24 -33.71 21.87
C GLY A 41 11.41 -33.20 20.44
N ASP A 42 10.51 -32.31 20.05
CA ASP A 42 10.76 -31.35 18.99
C ASP A 42 10.71 -29.97 19.63
N ASN A 43 11.90 -29.41 19.85
CA ASN A 43 12.10 -28.00 20.07
C ASN A 43 11.70 -27.28 18.77
N ALA A 44 10.39 -27.08 18.57
CA ALA A 44 9.84 -26.26 17.52
C ALA A 44 10.13 -24.79 17.88
N GLN A 45 11.39 -24.41 17.66
CA GLN A 45 11.78 -23.01 17.57
C GLN A 45 10.99 -22.44 16.40
N ALA A 46 9.90 -21.75 16.73
CA ALA A 46 9.11 -21.00 15.79
C ALA A 46 10.06 -20.01 15.11
N SER A 47 10.51 -20.36 13.91
CA SER A 47 11.17 -19.45 13.01
C SER A 47 10.15 -18.36 12.71
N THR A 48 10.25 -17.24 13.43
CA THR A 48 9.54 -16.03 13.08
C THR A 48 10.03 -15.67 11.69
N ALA A 49 9.24 -16.01 10.67
CA ALA A 49 9.43 -15.43 9.35
C ALA A 49 9.54 -13.92 9.57
N PRO A 50 10.54 -13.25 8.97
CA PRO A 50 10.64 -11.80 9.10
C PRO A 50 9.27 -11.23 8.74
N ALA A 51 8.74 -10.38 9.62
CA ALA A 51 7.46 -9.73 9.40
C ALA A 51 7.47 -9.13 7.99
N ALA A 52 6.36 -9.28 7.25
CA ALA A 52 6.25 -8.71 5.92
C ALA A 52 6.66 -7.23 5.97
N PRO A 53 7.50 -6.75 5.05
CA PRO A 53 8.15 -5.45 5.20
C PRO A 53 7.17 -4.27 5.15
N CYS A 54 5.91 -4.51 4.79
CA CYS A 54 4.87 -3.49 4.72
C CYS A 54 3.70 -3.80 5.64
N ASP A 55 3.48 -2.91 6.61
CA ASP A 55 2.28 -2.89 7.45
C ASP A 55 1.19 -2.04 6.80
N THR A 56 0.14 -2.70 6.29
CA THR A 56 -0.99 -2.02 5.65
C THR A 56 -1.86 -1.26 6.66
N ALA A 57 -1.73 -1.52 7.96
CA ALA A 57 -2.47 -0.80 9.00
C ALA A 57 -2.17 0.71 9.00
N ILE A 58 -0.97 1.10 8.54
CA ILE A 58 -0.51 2.50 8.49
C ILE A 58 -1.36 3.36 7.55
N TRP A 59 -2.06 2.76 6.58
CA TRP A 59 -2.98 3.48 5.68
C TRP A 59 -4.05 4.31 6.40
N ARG A 60 -4.42 3.95 7.64
CA ARG A 60 -5.39 4.72 8.44
C ARG A 60 -4.92 6.13 8.78
N TYR A 61 -3.60 6.38 8.70
CA TYR A 61 -2.96 7.65 9.03
C TYR A 61 -2.57 8.45 7.77
N VAL A 62 -2.97 7.98 6.58
CA VAL A 62 -2.79 8.69 5.32
C VAL A 62 -3.85 9.77 5.21
N TYR A 63 -3.44 11.03 5.09
CA TYR A 63 -4.35 12.12 4.79
C TYR A 63 -4.88 12.02 3.35
N ASN A 64 -6.19 12.18 3.14
CA ASN A 64 -6.85 12.13 1.82
C ASN A 64 -6.43 10.91 0.96
N PRO A 65 -6.67 9.66 1.43
CA PRO A 65 -6.20 8.45 0.77
C PRO A 65 -6.91 8.19 -0.57
N ALA A 66 -8.10 8.76 -0.79
CA ALA A 66 -8.86 8.60 -2.02
C ALA A 66 -8.14 9.14 -3.28
N ARG A 67 -7.13 10.00 -3.12
CA ARG A 67 -6.29 10.48 -4.23
C ARG A 67 -5.24 9.44 -4.67
N LEU A 68 -4.92 8.46 -3.83
CA LEU A 68 -3.84 7.52 -4.04
C LEU A 68 -4.37 6.26 -4.72
N GLN A 69 -3.98 6.06 -5.98
CA GLN A 69 -4.24 4.81 -6.67
C GLN A 69 -3.13 3.81 -6.35
N VAL A 70 -3.45 2.76 -5.59
CA VAL A 70 -2.49 1.71 -5.25
C VAL A 70 -2.07 0.93 -6.49
N ILE A 71 -0.76 0.84 -6.71
CA ILE A 71 -0.15 -0.01 -7.75
C ILE A 71 0.28 -1.33 -7.11
N GLU A 72 0.99 -1.26 -5.98
CA GLU A 72 1.45 -2.43 -5.21
C GLU A 72 1.44 -2.08 -3.72
N TYR A 73 0.73 -2.86 -2.90
CA TYR A 73 0.63 -2.59 -1.46
C TYR A 73 1.96 -2.73 -0.72
N CYS A 74 2.88 -3.53 -1.27
CA CYS A 74 4.20 -3.70 -0.68
C CYS A 74 5.30 -3.75 -1.74
N LYS A 75 5.91 -2.58 -1.97
CA LYS A 75 7.09 -2.42 -2.81
C LYS A 75 8.28 -2.12 -1.94
N THR A 76 9.42 -2.72 -2.28
CA THR A 76 10.73 -2.31 -1.73
C THR A 76 11.58 -1.73 -2.85
N VAL A 77 12.18 -0.58 -2.59
CA VAL A 77 13.09 0.12 -3.51
C VAL A 77 14.36 0.53 -2.77
N THR A 78 15.41 0.83 -3.54
CA THR A 78 16.65 1.39 -3.00
C THR A 78 17.04 2.66 -3.74
N GLY A 79 17.71 3.57 -3.05
CA GLY A 79 18.11 4.84 -3.65
C GLY A 79 18.71 5.83 -2.65
N VAL A 80 19.19 6.95 -3.15
CA VAL A 80 19.82 8.02 -2.37
C VAL A 80 18.82 9.13 -2.09
N ILE A 81 18.75 9.61 -0.86
CA ILE A 81 17.89 10.75 -0.50
C ILE A 81 18.49 12.03 -1.08
N GLU A 82 17.77 12.71 -1.97
CA GLU A 82 18.21 13.99 -2.56
C GLU A 82 17.54 15.19 -1.88
N GLU A 83 16.31 15.03 -1.35
CA GLU A 83 15.60 16.08 -0.61
C GLU A 83 14.78 15.52 0.55
N THR A 84 14.55 16.34 1.58
CA THR A 84 13.75 15.97 2.76
C THR A 84 13.07 17.22 3.34
N ASN A 85 11.74 17.23 3.41
CA ASN A 85 10.93 18.36 3.88
C ASN A 85 9.72 17.86 4.69
N ALA A 86 9.35 18.62 5.73
CA ALA A 86 8.09 18.41 6.42
C ALA A 86 6.97 19.12 5.65
N ASP A 87 5.89 18.40 5.34
CA ASP A 87 4.71 18.96 4.71
C ASP A 87 3.66 19.39 5.75
N ASP A 88 2.83 20.36 5.39
CA ASP A 88 1.85 20.95 6.30
C ASP A 88 0.79 19.92 6.79
N ASP A 89 0.61 18.81 6.08
CA ASP A 89 -0.29 17.73 6.49
C ASP A 89 0.29 16.81 7.56
N GLY A 90 1.56 17.01 7.94
CA GLY A 90 2.27 16.26 8.96
C GLY A 90 3.16 15.15 8.42
N ASP A 91 3.17 14.92 7.10
CA ASP A 91 4.01 13.90 6.51
C ASP A 91 5.46 14.40 6.36
N GLN A 92 6.42 13.48 6.34
CA GLN A 92 7.76 13.78 5.86
C GLN A 92 7.85 13.43 4.38
N HIS A 93 7.95 14.45 3.53
CA HIS A 93 8.16 14.32 2.10
C HIS A 93 9.64 14.23 1.77
N MET A 94 10.03 13.21 1.01
CA MET A 94 11.41 13.03 0.58
C MET A 94 11.48 12.68 -0.91
N LEU A 95 12.58 13.08 -1.56
CA LEU A 95 12.92 12.64 -2.90
C LEU A 95 14.00 11.57 -2.82
N LEU A 96 13.70 10.42 -3.43
CA LEU A 96 14.58 9.27 -3.50
C LEU A 96 15.01 9.07 -4.95
N LYS A 97 16.29 9.35 -5.20
CA LYS A 97 16.93 8.96 -6.45
C LYS A 97 17.13 7.46 -6.47
N LEU A 98 16.33 6.79 -7.29
CA LEU A 98 16.35 5.34 -7.39
C LEU A 98 17.70 4.82 -7.90
N ASP A 99 18.14 3.69 -7.36
CA ASP A 99 19.25 2.94 -7.96
C ASP A 99 18.89 2.43 -9.36
N ASN A 100 19.92 2.25 -10.18
CA ASN A 100 19.78 1.80 -11.57
C ASN A 100 18.91 0.54 -11.71
N GLY A 101 18.03 0.53 -12.71
CA GLY A 101 17.13 -0.58 -13.01
C GLY A 101 15.73 -0.46 -12.39
N GLN A 102 15.47 0.58 -11.59
CA GLN A 102 14.17 0.85 -10.99
C GLN A 102 13.43 2.03 -11.63
N GLU A 103 13.97 2.63 -12.69
CA GLU A 103 13.46 3.85 -13.33
C GLU A 103 12.05 3.64 -13.93
N SER A 104 11.66 2.39 -14.18
CA SER A 104 10.31 2.03 -14.62
C SER A 104 9.21 2.39 -13.61
N LEU A 105 9.57 2.66 -12.36
CA LEU A 105 8.65 3.11 -11.31
C LEU A 105 8.28 4.59 -11.44
N LEU A 106 9.01 5.36 -12.25
CA LEU A 106 8.85 6.80 -12.37
C LEU A 106 7.84 7.16 -13.46
N THR A 107 6.95 8.11 -13.18
CA THR A 107 6.09 8.69 -14.21
C THR A 107 6.76 9.86 -14.91
N LYS A 108 6.17 10.33 -16.01
CA LYS A 108 6.58 11.60 -16.65
C LYS A 108 6.53 12.79 -15.69
N LYS A 109 5.67 12.76 -14.66
CA LYS A 109 5.59 13.84 -13.66
C LYS A 109 6.71 13.73 -12.64
N ASN A 110 7.12 12.54 -12.21
CA ASN A 110 8.36 12.37 -11.43
C ASN A 110 9.53 13.03 -12.18
N MET A 111 9.72 12.65 -13.45
CA MET A 111 10.81 13.20 -14.28
C MET A 111 10.77 14.72 -14.40
N LYS A 112 9.58 15.31 -14.57
CA LYS A 112 9.44 16.75 -14.85
C LYS A 112 9.33 17.65 -13.62
N LYS A 113 8.85 17.12 -12.50
CA LYS A 113 8.47 17.92 -11.32
C LYS A 113 9.22 17.52 -10.05
N LYS A 114 9.85 16.36 -10.07
CA LYS A 114 10.59 15.77 -8.95
C LYS A 114 11.99 15.35 -9.38
N GLN A 115 12.55 16.04 -10.37
CA GLN A 115 13.95 15.89 -10.80
C GLN A 115 14.36 14.47 -11.29
N GLY A 116 13.39 13.60 -11.57
CA GLY A 116 13.67 12.20 -11.89
C GLY A 116 13.65 11.27 -10.67
N ASP A 117 13.22 11.75 -9.52
CA ASP A 117 13.18 10.98 -8.29
C ASP A 117 11.79 10.41 -7.99
N LEU A 118 11.80 9.34 -7.21
CA LEU A 118 10.59 8.81 -6.60
C LEU A 118 10.27 9.63 -5.36
N VAL A 119 9.02 10.06 -5.22
CA VAL A 119 8.56 10.65 -3.97
C VAL A 119 8.36 9.53 -2.95
N ILE A 120 8.78 9.74 -1.71
CA ILE A 120 8.50 8.81 -0.60
C ILE A 120 8.00 9.62 0.60
N GLU A 121 6.96 9.15 1.27
CA GLU A 121 6.30 9.90 2.36
C GLU A 121 6.12 9.05 3.63
N ALA A 122 6.70 9.53 4.73
CA ALA A 122 6.48 8.95 6.07
C ALA A 122 5.33 9.70 6.76
N VAL A 123 4.20 9.02 6.94
CA VAL A 123 2.96 9.68 7.40
C VAL A 123 3.03 10.13 8.85
N CYS A 124 2.46 11.29 9.17
CA CYS A 124 2.40 11.81 10.54
C CYS A 124 3.76 11.81 11.28
N ALA A 125 4.85 12.06 10.55
CA ALA A 125 6.20 12.18 11.10
C ALA A 125 6.43 13.54 11.76
N ASN A 126 5.63 14.54 11.39
CA ASN A 126 5.77 15.93 11.78
C ASN A 126 4.48 16.48 12.40
N LYS A 127 4.58 17.70 12.93
CA LYS A 127 3.43 18.45 13.42
C LYS A 127 2.49 18.80 12.26
N VAL A 128 1.23 18.37 12.38
CA VAL A 128 0.16 18.78 11.45
C VAL A 128 -0.11 20.29 11.59
N LEU A 129 0.05 21.04 10.51
CA LEU A 129 -0.25 22.47 10.42
C LEU A 129 -1.55 22.75 9.66
N LEU A 130 -1.93 21.82 8.79
CA LEU A 130 -3.06 21.93 7.89
C LEU A 130 -4.37 21.47 8.54
N LYS A 131 -5.24 22.42 8.90
CA LYS A 131 -6.49 22.13 9.64
C LYS A 131 -7.38 21.04 9.03
N LYS A 132 -7.41 20.92 7.70
CA LYS A 132 -8.23 19.93 6.97
C LYS A 132 -7.78 18.48 7.16
N VAL A 133 -6.60 18.24 7.73
CA VAL A 133 -6.14 16.89 8.12
C VAL A 133 -6.95 16.34 9.30
N GLY A 134 -7.48 17.22 10.16
CA GLY A 134 -8.34 16.82 11.28
C GLY A 134 -7.62 15.85 12.22
N ALA A 135 -8.29 14.76 12.58
CA ALA A 135 -7.80 13.75 13.51
C ALA A 135 -7.00 12.61 12.83
N THR A 136 -6.60 12.76 11.56
CA THR A 136 -5.94 11.68 10.80
C THR A 136 -4.71 11.13 11.52
N CYS A 137 -3.91 11.98 12.16
CA CYS A 137 -2.71 11.58 12.90
C CYS A 137 -2.94 11.35 14.41
N GLU A 138 -4.17 11.48 14.91
CA GLU A 138 -4.44 11.43 16.35
C GLU A 138 -4.17 10.03 16.93
N GLY A 139 -3.40 9.98 18.03
CA GLY A 139 -3.05 8.73 18.71
C GLY A 139 -1.98 7.88 18.00
N TYR A 140 -1.42 8.36 16.88
CA TYR A 140 -0.33 7.70 16.18
C TYR A 140 1.00 8.37 16.45
N LEU A 141 2.02 7.55 16.72
CA LEU A 141 3.41 7.97 16.76
C LEU A 141 4.15 7.25 15.64
N ASN A 142 4.72 8.04 14.72
CA ASN A 142 5.58 7.49 13.68
C ASN A 142 6.94 7.06 14.28
N HIS A 143 7.42 5.88 13.91
CA HIS A 143 8.69 5.30 14.38
C HIS A 143 9.77 5.20 13.27
N ILE A 144 9.49 5.70 12.07
CA ILE A 144 10.45 5.83 10.98
C ILE A 144 11.55 6.79 11.40
N GLN A 145 12.79 6.29 11.43
CA GLN A 145 13.97 7.12 11.58
C GLN A 145 14.22 7.81 10.24
N LEU A 146 13.96 9.12 10.19
CA LEU A 146 14.09 9.90 8.96
C LEU A 146 15.57 9.92 8.51
N PRO A 147 15.88 9.47 7.28
CA PRO A 147 17.23 9.53 6.76
C PRO A 147 17.62 10.98 6.42
N LYS A 148 18.92 11.21 6.27
CA LYS A 148 19.48 12.49 5.84
C LYS A 148 19.66 12.51 4.33
N VAL A 149 19.69 13.72 3.77
CA VAL A 149 20.14 13.91 2.38
C VAL A 149 21.54 13.31 2.22
N GLY A 150 21.71 12.51 1.17
CA GLY A 150 22.92 11.75 0.88
C GLY A 150 22.94 10.32 1.42
N ASP A 151 22.03 9.94 2.33
CA ASP A 151 21.95 8.56 2.80
C ASP A 151 21.45 7.63 1.67
N HIS A 152 22.14 6.50 1.48
CA HIS A 152 21.65 5.40 0.64
C HIS A 152 20.76 4.50 1.49
N VAL A 153 19.51 4.32 1.05
CA VAL A 153 18.48 3.65 1.85
C VAL A 153 17.77 2.55 1.07
N ARG A 154 17.23 1.58 1.81
CA ARG A 154 16.16 0.68 1.37
C ARG A 154 14.86 1.15 1.98
N VAL A 155 13.83 1.32 1.15
CA VAL A 155 12.51 1.83 1.54
C VAL A 155 11.46 0.80 1.18
N SER A 156 10.58 0.47 2.13
CA SER A 156 9.43 -0.42 1.91
C SER A 156 8.13 0.30 2.27
N GLY A 157 7.11 0.11 1.45
CA GLY A 157 5.77 0.67 1.66
C GLY A 157 4.85 0.43 0.48
N SER A 158 3.71 1.11 0.47
CA SER A 158 2.79 1.01 -0.68
C SER A 158 3.27 1.90 -1.82
N LEU A 159 3.45 1.31 -3.00
CA LEU A 159 3.66 2.04 -4.24
C LEU A 159 2.30 2.50 -4.78
N VAL A 160 2.15 3.80 -4.96
CA VAL A 160 0.92 4.43 -5.40
C VAL A 160 1.19 5.45 -6.50
N ASN A 161 0.15 5.78 -7.26
CA ASN A 161 0.10 7.00 -8.05
C ASN A 161 -0.74 8.04 -7.30
N ASP A 162 -0.17 9.21 -7.00
CA ASP A 162 -0.94 10.33 -6.51
C ASP A 162 -1.66 10.98 -7.70
N THR A 163 -2.97 10.72 -7.83
CA THR A 163 -3.78 11.23 -8.94
C THR A 163 -3.94 12.75 -8.93
N HIS A 164 -3.73 13.42 -7.78
CA HIS A 164 -3.76 14.87 -7.69
C HIS A 164 -2.53 15.50 -8.36
N ASN A 165 -1.36 14.93 -8.09
CA ASN A 165 -0.07 15.48 -8.52
C ASN A 165 0.46 14.85 -9.83
N GLY A 166 0.13 13.58 -10.04
CA GLY A 166 0.43 12.74 -11.20
C GLY A 166 1.76 11.98 -11.13
N TRP A 167 2.47 12.02 -10.01
CA TRP A 167 3.70 11.22 -9.78
C TRP A 167 3.40 9.93 -9.03
N ASN A 168 4.32 8.97 -9.19
CA ASN A 168 4.35 7.78 -8.34
C ASN A 168 5.15 8.07 -7.07
N GLU A 169 4.78 7.38 -6.00
CA GLU A 169 5.40 7.51 -4.69
C GLU A 169 5.32 6.22 -3.87
N ILE A 170 6.24 6.07 -2.90
CA ILE A 170 6.03 5.15 -1.77
C ILE A 170 5.29 5.93 -0.68
N HIS A 171 3.99 5.71 -0.56
CA HIS A 171 3.12 6.34 0.44
C HIS A 171 2.04 5.33 0.88
N PRO A 172 1.98 4.94 2.17
CA PRO A 172 2.88 5.35 3.24
C PRO A 172 4.18 4.52 3.25
N ILE A 173 5.27 5.12 3.73
CA ILE A 173 6.47 4.35 4.14
C ILE A 173 6.13 3.54 5.39
N THR A 174 6.50 2.27 5.35
CA THR A 174 6.33 1.31 6.46
C THR A 174 7.66 0.95 7.10
N ARG A 175 8.74 0.97 6.31
CA ARG A 175 10.11 0.74 6.78
C ARG A 175 11.09 1.51 5.92
N ILE A 176 12.11 2.09 6.56
CA ILE A 176 13.25 2.69 5.90
C ILE A 176 14.51 2.33 6.68
N GLU A 177 15.57 2.00 5.98
CA GLU A 177 16.83 1.63 6.60
C GLU A 177 18.02 2.04 5.73
N PRO A 178 19.10 2.59 6.31
CA PRO A 178 20.34 2.80 5.59
C PRO A 178 20.91 1.49 5.06
N ILE A 179 21.46 1.52 3.85
CA ILE A 179 22.22 0.42 3.27
C ILE A 179 23.64 0.91 2.97
N LYS A 180 24.62 0.01 3.17
CA LYS A 180 26.04 0.28 3.01
C LYS A 180 26.53 -0.12 1.63
#